data_AF-Q8SV16-F1
#
_entry.id   AF-Q8SV16-F1
#
_cell.length_a   1.000
_cell.length_b   1.000
_cell.length_c   1.000
_cell.angle_alpha   90.00
_cell.angle_beta   90.00
_cell.angle_gamma   90.00
#
_symmetry.space_group_name_H-M   'P 1'
#
loop_
_entity.id
_entity.type
_entity.pdbx_description
1 polymer ?
#
loop_
_entity_poly.entity_id
_entity_poly.type
_entity_poly.pdbx_seq_one_letter_code
_entity_poly.pdbx_strand_id
1 'polypeptide(L)'
;MTSRCSGIDLSSDEEEAVHPNIDERSYREWKRRQREERRKGLERRLEEINSSKELSEELAEEKREIERILKPSYVCFETESFRTPSGDAEKDYIQELEYLIVHNELGDFIELMDRCKIDMEEFEFLVLHNLAEQIKEGNDAGGLILSKVSLYVKYALSHGKEFLLKLRAQLTNKERKRQFEEDCKKDFQETKQIFLEQFGP
;
A
#
# COMPACT_ATOMS: atom_id res chain seq x y z
N MET A 1 -0.67 -16.47 14.82
CA MET A 1 -2.05 -16.79 14.42
C MET A 1 -2.05 -17.05 12.93
N THR A 2 -2.65 -18.14 12.50
CA THR A 2 -2.56 -18.68 11.14
C THR A 2 -3.36 -17.81 10.17
N SER A 3 -2.68 -17.13 9.24
CA SER A 3 -3.32 -16.56 8.06
C SER A 3 -4.01 -17.67 7.28
N ARG A 4 -5.35 -17.70 7.33
CA ARG A 4 -6.16 -18.62 6.52
C ARG A 4 -6.49 -17.94 5.19
N CYS A 5 -5.51 -17.81 4.31
CA CYS A 5 -5.79 -17.69 2.88
C CYS A 5 -6.07 -19.11 2.38
N SER A 6 -7.33 -19.54 2.47
CA SER A 6 -7.77 -20.78 1.82
C SER A 6 -8.49 -20.44 0.52
N GLY A 7 -8.02 -21.01 -0.60
CA GLY A 7 -8.77 -21.03 -1.86
C GLY A 7 -8.34 -20.01 -2.90
N ILE A 8 -7.05 -19.97 -3.24
CA ILE A 8 -6.68 -19.45 -4.57
C ILE A 8 -6.93 -20.59 -5.55
N ASP A 9 -8.05 -20.54 -6.26
CA ASP A 9 -8.27 -21.39 -7.43
C ASP A 9 -7.68 -20.67 -8.66
N LEU A 10 -6.37 -20.84 -8.85
CA LEU A 10 -5.64 -20.35 -10.03
C LEU A 10 -5.91 -21.20 -11.28
N SER A 11 -6.81 -22.19 -11.23
CA SER A 11 -7.14 -23.01 -12.41
C SER A 11 -7.64 -22.19 -13.59
N SER A 12 -8.16 -20.98 -13.34
CA SER A 12 -8.59 -20.07 -14.40
C SER A 12 -7.48 -19.20 -15.01
N ASP A 13 -6.28 -19.24 -14.43
CA ASP A 13 -5.04 -18.60 -14.91
C ASP A 13 -3.98 -19.65 -15.30
N GLU A 14 -4.36 -20.92 -15.45
CA GLU A 14 -3.51 -21.89 -16.14
C GLU A 14 -3.23 -21.37 -17.55
N GLU A 15 -1.95 -21.20 -17.89
CA GLU A 15 -1.49 -20.92 -19.24
C GLU A 15 -1.86 -22.12 -20.13
N GLU A 16 -3.10 -22.14 -20.64
CA GLU A 16 -3.54 -23.11 -21.65
C GLU A 16 -2.57 -23.01 -22.84
N ALA A 17 -1.87 -24.10 -23.13
CA ALA A 17 -0.92 -24.18 -24.23
C ALA A 17 -1.62 -23.79 -25.55
N VAL A 18 -1.33 -22.59 -26.05
CA VAL A 18 -1.88 -22.10 -27.31
C VAL A 18 -1.29 -22.92 -28.45
N HIS A 19 -2.15 -23.51 -29.28
CA HIS A 19 -1.71 -24.30 -30.43
C HIS A 19 -0.87 -23.43 -31.37
N PRO A 20 0.25 -23.91 -31.94
CA PRO A 20 1.18 -23.11 -32.76
C PRO A 20 0.58 -22.35 -33.95
N ASN A 21 -0.62 -22.76 -34.39
CA ASN A 21 -1.33 -22.19 -35.54
C ASN A 21 -2.40 -21.15 -35.14
N ILE A 22 -2.54 -20.83 -33.85
CA ILE A 22 -3.52 -19.87 -33.34
C ILE A 22 -2.79 -18.60 -32.92
N ASP A 23 -3.25 -17.46 -33.40
CA ASP A 23 -2.78 -16.16 -32.92
C ASP A 23 -3.17 -15.98 -31.45
N GLU A 24 -2.16 -15.97 -30.59
CA GLU A 24 -2.30 -15.91 -29.15
C GLU A 24 -3.08 -14.68 -28.69
N ARG A 25 -2.86 -13.54 -29.34
CA ARG A 25 -3.55 -12.29 -29.01
C ARG A 25 -5.06 -12.39 -29.30
N SER A 26 -5.43 -12.83 -30.49
CA SER A 26 -6.82 -13.02 -30.89
C SER A 26 -7.52 -14.08 -30.04
N TYR A 27 -6.81 -15.15 -29.67
CA TYR A 27 -7.35 -16.21 -28.82
C TYR A 27 -7.65 -15.72 -27.40
N ARG A 28 -6.72 -14.97 -26.79
CA ARG A 28 -6.91 -14.37 -25.45
C ARG A 28 -8.06 -13.36 -25.46
N GLU A 29 -8.16 -12.53 -26.49
CA GLU A 29 -9.27 -11.58 -26.65
C GLU A 29 -10.62 -12.31 -26.82
N TRP A 30 -10.67 -13.38 -27.62
CA TRP A 30 -11.86 -14.21 -27.79
C TRP A 30 -12.29 -14.89 -26.48
N LYS A 31 -11.34 -15.50 -25.74
CA LYS A 31 -11.61 -16.08 -24.41
C LYS A 31 -12.10 -15.04 -23.41
N ARG A 32 -11.57 -13.81 -23.46
CA ARG A 32 -12.05 -12.70 -22.61
C ARG A 32 -13.50 -12.35 -22.96
N ARG A 33 -13.81 -12.18 -24.25
CA ARG A 33 -15.19 -11.93 -24.71
C ARG A 33 -16.15 -13.07 -24.33
N GLN A 34 -15.74 -14.32 -24.50
CA GLN A 34 -16.56 -15.48 -24.14
C GLN A 34 -16.86 -15.52 -22.62
N ARG A 35 -15.89 -15.15 -21.78
CA ARG A 35 -16.09 -15.02 -20.32
C ARG A 35 -17.05 -13.89 -19.98
N GLU A 36 -16.90 -12.73 -20.60
CA GLU A 36 -17.80 -11.59 -20.41
C GLU A 36 -19.23 -11.90 -20.86
N GLU A 37 -19.41 -12.58 -21.98
CA GLU A 37 -20.72 -13.01 -22.46
C GLU A 37 -21.40 -14.00 -21.53
N ARG A 38 -20.65 -15.00 -21.03
CA ARG A 38 -21.15 -15.95 -20.02
C ARG A 38 -21.57 -15.22 -18.75
N ARG A 39 -20.74 -14.30 -18.26
CA ARG A 39 -21.04 -13.49 -17.07
C ARG A 39 -22.31 -12.66 -17.25
N LYS A 40 -22.44 -11.94 -18.37
CA LYS A 40 -23.66 -11.17 -18.71
C LYS A 40 -24.89 -12.05 -18.87
N GLY A 41 -24.74 -13.31 -19.29
CA GLY A 41 -25.84 -14.28 -19.33
C GLY A 41 -26.31 -14.66 -17.93
N LEU A 42 -25.37 -14.96 -17.03
CA LEU A 42 -25.65 -15.27 -15.63
C LEU A 42 -26.26 -14.09 -14.87
N GLU A 43 -25.79 -12.87 -15.11
CA GLU A 43 -26.34 -11.64 -14.52
C GLU A 43 -27.81 -11.42 -14.97
N ARG A 44 -28.11 -11.57 -16.27
CA ARG A 44 -29.49 -11.50 -16.78
C ARG A 44 -30.39 -12.57 -16.16
N ARG A 45 -29.90 -13.80 -16.04
CA ARG A 45 -30.66 -14.89 -15.41
C ARG A 45 -30.96 -14.60 -13.95
N LEU A 46 -30.01 -14.00 -13.22
CA LEU A 46 -30.20 -13.59 -11.83
C LEU A 46 -31.23 -12.45 -11.69
N GLU A 47 -31.27 -11.51 -12.64
CA GLU A 47 -32.29 -10.47 -12.71
C GLU A 47 -33.70 -11.05 -12.98
N GLU A 48 -33.83 -12.03 -13.88
CA GLU A 48 -35.09 -12.76 -14.12
C GLU A 48 -35.59 -13.47 -12.85
N ILE A 49 -34.69 -14.16 -12.13
CA ILE A 49 -35.05 -14.87 -10.89
C ILE A 49 -35.44 -13.88 -9.79
N ASN A 50 -34.75 -12.73 -9.68
CA ASN A 50 -35.06 -11.70 -8.69
C ASN A 50 -36.34 -10.91 -8.99
N SER A 51 -36.76 -10.84 -10.26
CA SER A 51 -38.00 -10.17 -10.67
C SER A 51 -39.23 -11.09 -10.57
N SER A 52 -39.04 -12.41 -10.40
CA SER A 52 -40.13 -13.34 -10.09
C SER A 52 -40.64 -13.15 -8.65
N LYS A 53 -41.97 -13.08 -8.48
CA LYS A 53 -42.62 -12.93 -7.17
C LYS A 53 -42.78 -14.24 -6.39
N GLU A 54 -42.61 -15.38 -7.06
CA GLU A 54 -42.71 -16.71 -6.45
C GLU A 54 -41.34 -17.40 -6.52
N LEU A 55 -40.76 -17.67 -5.36
CA LEU A 55 -39.51 -18.40 -5.23
C LEU A 55 -39.81 -19.87 -5.01
N SER A 56 -39.82 -20.66 -6.09
CA SER A 56 -39.71 -22.12 -6.00
C SER A 56 -38.37 -22.50 -5.35
N GLU A 57 -38.32 -23.60 -4.60
CA GLU A 57 -37.08 -24.10 -3.99
C GLU A 57 -35.98 -24.33 -5.05
N GLU A 58 -36.36 -24.75 -6.26
CA GLU A 58 -35.45 -24.94 -7.39
C GLU A 58 -34.83 -23.61 -7.88
N LEU A 59 -35.62 -22.53 -7.91
CA LEU A 59 -35.14 -21.20 -8.31
C LEU A 59 -34.24 -20.59 -7.23
N ALA A 60 -34.47 -20.93 -5.96
CA ALA A 60 -33.62 -20.50 -4.85
C ALA A 60 -32.25 -21.20 -4.83
N GLU A 61 -32.17 -22.42 -5.35
CA GLU A 61 -30.92 -23.15 -5.52
C GLU A 61 -30.16 -22.68 -6.76
N GLU A 62 -30.85 -22.47 -7.90
CA GLU A 62 -30.27 -21.85 -9.10
C GLU A 62 -29.69 -20.47 -8.78
N LYS A 63 -30.41 -19.65 -8.02
CA LYS A 63 -29.91 -18.35 -7.55
C LYS A 63 -28.64 -18.45 -6.71
N ARG A 64 -28.57 -19.42 -5.79
CA ARG A 64 -27.38 -19.60 -4.93
C ARG A 64 -26.16 -20.01 -5.75
N GLU A 65 -26.33 -20.88 -6.73
CA GLU A 65 -25.23 -21.32 -7.59
C GLU A 65 -24.74 -20.16 -8.48
N ILE A 66 -25.65 -19.39 -9.08
CA ILE A 66 -25.30 -18.21 -9.87
C ILE A 66 -24.62 -17.16 -8.99
N GLU A 67 -25.14 -16.89 -7.79
CA GLU A 67 -24.49 -15.98 -6.84
C GLU A 67 -23.11 -16.47 -6.43
N ARG A 68 -22.88 -17.78 -6.28
CA ARG A 68 -21.55 -18.34 -5.96
C ARG A 68 -20.55 -18.13 -7.10
N ILE A 69 -20.99 -18.24 -8.35
CA ILE A 69 -20.14 -18.05 -9.53
C ILE A 69 -19.86 -16.55 -9.78
N LEU A 70 -20.86 -15.68 -9.59
CA LEU A 70 -20.72 -14.24 -9.81
C LEU A 70 -20.05 -13.51 -8.65
N LYS A 71 -20.27 -13.96 -7.40
CA LYS A 71 -19.58 -13.38 -6.25
C LYS A 71 -18.11 -13.76 -6.36
N PRO A 72 -17.22 -12.77 -6.36
CA PRO A 72 -15.81 -13.08 -6.31
C PRO A 72 -15.46 -13.83 -5.03
N SER A 73 -14.62 -14.87 -5.14
CA SER A 73 -14.10 -15.64 -3.99
C SER A 73 -13.28 -14.79 -3.02
N TYR A 74 -12.95 -13.55 -3.38
CA TYR A 74 -12.31 -12.59 -2.49
C TYR A 74 -13.36 -11.83 -1.68
N VAL A 75 -13.61 -12.32 -0.47
CA VAL A 75 -14.08 -11.44 0.61
C VAL A 75 -12.85 -11.04 1.42
N CYS A 76 -12.16 -9.98 0.99
CA CYS A 76 -11.21 -9.30 1.86
C CYS A 76 -12.01 -8.61 2.98
N PHE A 77 -12.18 -9.31 4.10
CA PHE A 77 -12.56 -8.66 5.35
C PHE A 77 -11.34 -7.92 5.90
N GLU A 78 -11.02 -6.79 5.28
CA GLU A 78 -10.24 -5.67 5.82
C GLU A 78 -10.28 -4.56 4.77
N THR A 79 -11.42 -3.87 4.73
CA THR A 79 -11.62 -2.67 3.90
C THR A 79 -11.01 -1.47 4.59
N GLU A 80 -9.70 -1.30 4.43
CA GLU A 80 -9.08 0.02 4.36
C GLU A 80 -8.26 0.11 3.05
N SER A 81 -8.95 -0.09 1.93
CA SER A 81 -8.36 0.04 0.59
C SER A 81 -8.94 1.28 -0.08
N PHE A 82 -8.07 2.26 -0.32
CA PHE A 82 -8.23 3.43 -1.18
C PHE A 82 -9.57 4.18 -1.11
N ARG A 83 -9.60 5.23 -0.28
CA ARG A 83 -10.43 6.40 -0.56
C ARG A 83 -9.56 7.41 -1.29
N THR A 84 -9.98 7.85 -2.47
CA THR A 84 -9.53 9.15 -2.99
C THR A 84 -9.79 10.18 -1.90
N PRO A 85 -8.81 11.02 -1.53
CA PRO A 85 -9.03 12.04 -0.51
C PRO A 85 -10.21 12.88 -0.98
N SER A 86 -11.30 12.87 -0.21
CA SER A 86 -12.29 13.93 -0.28
C SER A 86 -11.53 15.20 0.07
N GLY A 87 -11.25 16.03 -0.93
CA GLY A 87 -10.57 17.30 -0.74
C GLY A 87 -11.34 18.12 0.27
N ASP A 88 -10.75 18.33 1.45
CA ASP A 88 -11.19 19.28 2.45
C ASP A 88 -10.04 19.49 3.44
N ALA A 89 -9.55 20.74 3.45
CA ALA A 89 -8.39 21.27 4.15
C ALA A 89 -7.02 20.71 3.72
N GLU A 90 -6.15 21.61 3.25
CA GLU A 90 -4.70 21.41 3.22
C GLU A 90 -4.29 20.99 4.65
N LYS A 91 -4.04 19.69 4.84
CA LYS A 91 -3.64 19.16 6.14
C LYS A 91 -2.17 19.49 6.33
N ASP A 92 -1.87 20.35 7.30
CA ASP A 92 -0.51 20.61 7.70
C ASP A 92 -0.07 19.51 8.70
N TYR A 93 0.74 18.57 8.25
CA TYR A 93 1.26 17.48 9.09
C TYR A 93 2.31 17.94 10.12
N ILE A 94 2.23 19.21 10.56
CA ILE A 94 3.18 19.84 11.47
C ILE A 94 3.12 19.14 12.83
N GLN A 95 1.93 18.82 13.32
CA GLN A 95 1.77 18.15 14.62
C GLN A 95 2.40 16.75 14.62
N GLU A 96 2.24 16.02 13.52
CA GLU A 96 2.86 14.72 13.29
C GLU A 96 4.39 14.83 13.24
N LEU A 97 4.91 15.87 12.59
CA LEU A 97 6.34 16.13 12.53
C LEU A 97 6.90 16.51 13.91
N GLU A 98 6.24 17.40 14.64
CA GLU A 98 6.61 17.80 16.00
C GLU A 98 6.66 16.58 16.93
N TYR A 99 5.67 15.69 16.83
CA TYR A 99 5.67 14.43 17.56
C TYR A 99 6.91 13.60 17.25
N LEU A 100 7.27 13.44 15.97
CA LEU A 100 8.42 12.63 15.55
C LEU A 100 9.77 13.27 15.85
N ILE A 101 9.84 14.60 15.99
CA ILE A 101 11.05 15.28 16.45
C ILE A 101 11.36 14.89 17.89
N VAL A 102 10.33 14.78 18.74
CA VAL A 102 10.46 14.38 20.15
C VAL A 102 10.57 12.86 20.29
N HIS A 103 9.79 12.11 19.51
CA HIS A 103 9.65 10.65 19.53
C HIS A 103 10.15 10.06 18.20
N ASN A 104 11.47 10.03 18.04
CA ASN A 104 12.12 9.73 16.76
C ASN A 104 12.48 8.25 16.56
N GLU A 105 11.97 7.33 17.39
CA GLU A 105 12.25 5.90 17.19
C GLU A 105 11.31 5.32 16.13
N LEU A 106 11.79 4.29 15.41
CA LEU A 106 11.01 3.63 14.36
C LEU A 106 9.66 3.10 14.88
N GLY A 107 9.59 2.73 16.17
CA GLY A 107 8.36 2.30 16.81
C GLY A 107 7.31 3.41 16.84
N ASP A 108 7.72 4.63 17.19
CA ASP A 108 6.85 5.79 17.29
C ASP A 108 6.31 6.20 15.91
N PHE A 109 7.15 6.12 14.88
CA PHE A 109 6.74 6.34 13.49
C PHE A 109 5.69 5.32 13.02
N ILE A 110 5.89 4.04 13.30
CA ILE A 110 4.92 2.99 12.95
C ILE A 110 3.59 3.20 13.69
N GLU A 111 3.65 3.61 14.96
CA GLU A 111 2.46 3.90 15.75
C GLU A 111 1.70 5.13 15.23
N LEU A 112 2.42 6.16 14.79
CA LEU A 112 1.85 7.33 14.14
C LEU A 112 1.08 6.94 12.87
N MET A 113 1.67 6.09 12.02
CA MET A 113 1.02 5.58 10.80
C MET A 113 -0.28 4.80 11.10
N ASP A 114 -0.39 4.20 12.29
CA ASP A 114 -1.58 3.45 12.70
C ASP A 114 -2.70 4.33 13.25
N ARG A 115 -2.34 5.48 13.81
CA ARG A 115 -3.27 6.42 14.44
C ARG A 115 -3.77 7.48 13.47
N CYS A 116 -2.89 7.94 12.57
CA CYS A 116 -3.13 9.08 11.71
C CYS A 116 -3.19 8.67 10.23
N LYS A 117 -4.15 9.23 9.50
CA LYS A 117 -4.18 9.15 8.03
C LYS A 117 -3.32 10.28 7.47
N ILE A 118 -2.06 9.94 7.21
CA ILE A 118 -1.03 10.85 6.69
C ILE A 118 -0.80 10.51 5.22
N ASP A 119 -0.85 11.52 4.36
CA ASP A 119 -0.32 11.41 3.01
C ASP A 119 1.22 11.43 3.09
N MET A 120 1.85 10.30 2.79
CA MET A 120 3.30 10.15 2.92
C MET A 120 4.09 11.02 1.94
N GLU A 121 3.52 11.35 0.76
CA GLU A 121 4.19 12.18 -0.24
C GLU A 121 4.22 13.65 0.22
N GLU A 122 3.09 14.17 0.68
CA GLU A 122 3.01 15.52 1.27
C GLU A 122 3.83 15.62 2.56
N PHE A 123 3.83 14.56 3.38
CA PHE A 123 4.62 14.50 4.60
C PHE A 123 6.13 14.47 4.32
N GLU A 124 6.58 13.74 3.29
CA GLU A 124 7.98 13.73 2.86
C GLU A 124 8.45 15.15 2.51
N PHE A 125 7.64 15.90 1.76
CA PHE A 125 7.97 17.28 1.40
C PHE A 125 8.15 18.17 2.63
N LEU A 126 7.26 18.06 3.61
CA LEU A 126 7.35 18.79 4.87
C LEU A 126 8.64 18.44 5.64
N VAL A 127 8.98 17.16 5.74
CA VAL A 127 10.20 16.69 6.43
C VAL A 127 11.45 17.21 5.72
N LEU A 128 11.50 17.11 4.40
CA LEU A 128 12.65 17.56 3.61
C LEU A 128 12.83 19.09 3.66
N HIS A 129 11.73 19.84 3.62
CA HIS A 129 11.78 21.30 3.79
C HIS A 129 12.37 21.68 5.15
N ASN A 130 11.89 21.06 6.23
CA ASN A 130 12.42 21.32 7.57
C ASN A 130 13.88 20.86 7.71
N LEU A 131 14.26 19.74 7.09
CA LEU A 131 15.65 19.28 7.07
C LEU A 131 16.58 20.30 6.40
N ALA A 132 16.16 20.87 5.27
CA ALA A 132 16.90 21.92 4.57
C ALA A 132 17.08 23.16 5.45
N GLU A 133 16.03 23.62 6.15
CA GLU A 133 16.13 24.74 7.08
C GLU A 133 17.08 24.42 8.25
N GLN A 134 17.05 23.20 8.81
CA GLN A 134 18.02 22.81 9.86
C GLN A 134 19.46 22.79 9.36
N ILE A 135 19.71 22.36 8.12
CA ILE A 135 21.05 22.40 7.49
C ILE A 135 21.53 23.84 7.35
N LYS A 136 20.66 24.73 6.86
CA LYS A 136 20.94 26.16 6.67
C LYS A 136 21.21 26.89 7.99
N GLU A 137 20.49 26.53 9.05
CA GLU A 137 20.71 27.05 10.41
C GLU A 137 21.96 26.46 11.08
N GLY A 138 22.57 25.42 10.50
CA GLY A 138 23.71 24.71 11.08
C GLY A 138 23.34 23.85 12.30
N ASN A 139 22.07 23.49 12.46
CA ASN A 139 21.60 22.66 13.56
C ASN A 139 21.70 21.16 13.21
N ASP A 140 22.89 20.60 13.38
CA ASP A 140 23.17 19.20 13.03
C ASP A 140 22.36 18.19 13.86
N ALA A 141 22.00 18.53 15.11
CA ALA A 141 21.21 17.64 15.96
C ALA A 141 19.77 17.51 15.43
N GLY A 142 19.14 18.64 15.08
CA GLY A 142 17.82 18.66 14.45
C GLY A 142 17.84 18.03 13.06
N GLY A 143 18.88 18.33 12.27
CA GLY A 143 19.07 17.75 10.94
C GLY A 143 19.21 16.23 10.95
N LEU A 144 19.93 15.67 11.93
CA LEU A 144 20.05 14.21 12.08
C LEU A 144 18.70 13.55 12.37
N ILE A 145 17.89 14.15 13.26
CA ILE A 145 16.55 13.63 13.60
C ILE A 145 15.67 13.63 12.36
N LEU A 146 15.65 14.74 11.62
CA LEU A 146 14.84 14.88 10.41
C LEU A 146 15.32 13.99 9.26
N SER A 147 16.63 13.75 9.12
CA SER A 147 17.17 12.77 8.17
C SER A 147 16.72 11.35 8.53
N LYS A 148 16.74 10.98 9.82
CA LYS A 148 16.22 9.69 10.28
C LYS A 148 14.73 9.53 9.95
N VAL A 149 13.92 10.57 10.20
CA VAL A 149 12.49 10.58 9.86
C VAL A 149 12.30 10.49 8.34
N SER A 150 13.08 11.24 7.55
CA SER A 150 13.07 11.18 6.08
C SER A 150 13.32 9.76 5.56
N LEU A 151 14.29 9.04 6.14
CA LEU A 151 14.53 7.63 5.80
C LEU A 151 13.33 6.73 6.10
N TYR A 152 12.63 6.96 7.22
CA TYR A 152 11.42 6.21 7.54
C TYR A 152 10.32 6.45 6.52
N VAL A 153 10.09 7.70 6.14
CA VAL A 153 9.11 8.09 5.12
C VAL A 153 9.47 7.46 3.78
N LYS A 154 10.73 7.54 3.36
CA LYS A 154 11.23 6.94 2.11
C LYS A 154 11.03 5.42 2.07
N TYR A 155 11.27 4.73 3.18
CA TYR A 155 11.00 3.29 3.29
C TYR A 155 9.50 2.99 3.28
N ALA A 156 8.67 3.82 3.92
CA ALA A 156 7.23 3.70 3.88
C ALA A 156 6.68 3.86 2.45
N LEU A 157 7.14 4.87 1.71
CA LEU A 157 6.76 5.12 0.32
C LEU A 157 7.23 3.99 -0.61
N SER A 158 8.47 3.53 -0.46
CA SER A 158 9.06 2.54 -1.37
C SER A 158 8.56 1.11 -1.15
N HIS A 159 8.27 0.74 0.09
CA HIS A 159 8.05 -0.66 0.48
C HIS A 159 6.84 -0.88 1.38
N GLY A 160 6.16 0.18 1.80
CA GLY A 160 5.02 0.11 2.71
C GLY A 160 5.40 -0.19 4.17
N LYS A 161 4.38 -0.15 5.03
CA LYS A 161 4.49 -0.37 6.47
C LYS A 161 5.07 -1.73 6.85
N GLU A 162 4.80 -2.78 6.07
CA GLU A 162 5.29 -4.13 6.35
C GLU A 162 6.82 -4.20 6.40
N PHE A 163 7.49 -3.43 5.54
CA PHE A 163 8.94 -3.34 5.55
C PHE A 163 9.46 -2.71 6.85
N LEU A 164 8.82 -1.64 7.33
CA LEU A 164 9.18 -0.99 8.59
C LEU A 164 9.03 -1.94 9.79
N LEU A 165 7.99 -2.79 9.80
CA LEU A 165 7.81 -3.81 10.82
C LEU A 165 8.95 -4.85 10.81
N LYS A 166 9.38 -5.28 9.61
CA LYS A 166 10.55 -6.17 9.45
C LYS A 166 11.84 -5.48 9.91
N LEU A 167 12.04 -4.22 9.53
CA LEU A 167 13.19 -3.43 9.96
C LEU A 167 13.22 -3.30 11.49
N ARG A 168 12.09 -2.97 12.13
CA ARG A 168 11.96 -2.91 13.59
C ARG A 168 12.37 -4.23 14.25
N ALA A 169 11.94 -5.36 13.71
CA ALA A 169 12.34 -6.67 14.22
C ALA A 169 13.86 -6.89 14.11
N GLN A 170 14.49 -6.45 13.03
CA GLN A 170 15.95 -6.56 12.84
C GLN A 170 16.74 -5.63 13.76
N LEU A 171 16.22 -4.43 14.06
CA LEU A 171 16.84 -3.45 14.94
C LEU A 171 16.79 -3.84 16.43
N THR A 172 16.15 -4.97 16.79
CA THR A 172 16.29 -5.56 18.13
C THR A 172 17.72 -6.07 18.38
N ASN A 173 18.47 -6.38 17.32
CA ASN A 173 19.88 -6.71 17.41
C ASN A 173 20.70 -5.41 17.56
N LYS A 174 21.49 -5.32 18.64
CA LYS A 174 22.30 -4.13 18.99
C LYS A 174 23.31 -3.76 17.90
N GLU A 175 23.91 -4.73 17.24
CA GLU A 175 24.90 -4.49 16.17
C GLU A 175 24.22 -3.89 14.93
N ARG A 176 23.07 -4.45 14.55
CA ARG A 176 22.25 -3.89 13.45
C ARG A 176 21.69 -2.51 13.77
N LYS A 177 21.27 -2.28 15.02
CA LYS A 177 20.82 -0.95 15.47
C LYS A 177 21.94 0.07 15.32
N ARG A 178 23.15 -0.26 15.76
CA ARG A 178 24.31 0.62 15.63
C ARG A 178 24.65 0.89 14.16
N GLN A 179 24.65 -0.14 13.31
CA GLN A 179 24.88 0.05 11.88
C GLN A 179 23.85 1.00 11.26
N PHE A 180 22.57 0.81 11.58
CA PHE A 180 21.51 1.68 11.11
C PHE A 180 21.69 3.14 11.55
N GLU A 181 22.11 3.37 12.80
CA GLU A 181 22.41 4.72 13.30
C GLU A 181 23.62 5.35 12.59
N GLU A 182 24.64 4.57 12.26
CA GLU A 182 25.78 5.01 11.45
C GLU A 182 25.34 5.35 10.02
N ASP A 183 24.46 4.55 9.42
CA ASP A 183 23.90 4.79 8.09
C ASP A 183 23.06 6.07 8.06
N CYS A 184 22.24 6.34 9.09
CA CYS A 184 21.49 7.60 9.22
C CYS A 184 22.42 8.82 9.31
N LYS A 185 23.52 8.71 10.07
CA LYS A 185 24.51 9.79 10.16
C LYS A 185 25.15 10.05 8.80
N LYS A 186 25.49 8.99 8.07
CA LYS A 186 26.10 9.10 6.76
C LYS A 186 25.15 9.75 5.74
N ASP A 187 23.90 9.31 5.71
CA ASP A 187 22.83 9.88 4.87
C ASP A 187 22.63 11.38 5.14
N PHE A 188 22.61 11.78 6.42
CA PHE A 188 22.56 13.20 6.79
C PHE A 188 23.76 13.99 6.28
N GLN A 189 24.99 13.48 6.45
CA GLN A 189 26.20 14.17 5.99
C GLN A 189 26.25 14.31 4.47
N GLU A 190 25.87 13.26 3.73
CA GLU A 190 25.76 13.29 2.27
C GLU A 190 24.70 14.32 1.83
N THR A 191 23.53 14.31 2.46
CA THR A 191 22.45 15.28 2.17
C THR A 191 22.89 16.72 2.46
N LYS A 192 23.52 16.94 3.62
CA LYS A 192 24.08 18.24 4.01
C LYS A 192 25.11 18.74 3.01
N GLN A 193 26.02 17.86 2.58
CA GLN A 193 27.05 18.20 1.60
C GLN A 193 26.42 18.59 0.24
N ILE A 194 25.50 17.78 -0.27
CA ILE A 194 24.80 18.06 -1.53
C ILE A 194 24.04 19.39 -1.47
N PHE A 195 23.36 19.65 -0.35
CA PHE A 195 22.61 20.89 -0.15
C PHE A 195 23.54 22.11 -0.19
N LEU A 196 24.63 22.08 0.58
CA LEU A 196 25.60 23.19 0.63
C LEU A 196 26.34 23.39 -0.71
N GLU A 197 26.60 22.32 -1.46
CA GLU A 197 27.18 22.41 -2.81
C GLU A 197 26.23 23.07 -3.82
N GLN A 198 24.92 22.85 -3.70
CA GLN A 198 23.92 23.39 -4.62
C GLN A 198 23.44 24.80 -4.26
N PHE A 199 23.32 25.11 -2.97
CA PHE A 199 22.67 26.34 -2.50
C PHE A 199 23.59 27.31 -1.77
N GLY A 200 24.85 26.92 -1.53
CA GLY A 200 25.82 27.72 -0.78
C GLY A 200 25.54 27.74 0.73
N PRO A 201 26.51 28.19 1.55
CA PRO A 201 26.30 28.44 2.97
C PRO A 201 25.37 29.63 3.23
#